data_AF-L9Y4I0-F1
#
_entry.id   AF-L9Y4I0-F1
#
_cell.length_a   1.000
_cell.length_b   1.000
_cell.length_c   1.000
_cell.angle_alpha   90.00
_cell.angle_beta   90.00
_cell.angle_gamma   90.00
#
_symmetry.space_group_name_H-M   'P 1'
#
loop_
_entity.id
_entity.type
_entity.pdbx_description
1 polymer ?
#
loop_
_entity_poly.entity_id
_entity_poly.type
_entity_poly.pdbx_seq_one_letter_code
_entity_poly.pdbx_strand_id
1 'polypeptide(L)'
;MEGETHTIAVRFFGGAGNYTAVLERLCNYIVTENPTEAAVLEWIRSNTRATSENGIRRRLTFLEAIGLLELDGDVRLTQRGLAWLSETDPSVLYELLSGTVRGFETMLEALLEGPKTDAELGAAISSAHPEVGWNDASGPAQHRGWLQSLGYVERSDGVNSLTDSGRTLAKRRSSEYPHLERGTFYAQTDLEDAFDTSFGSYIKGISPRTDEEGELAYIIVKAREDGPYDDEIDGERFTYIGEGVPEKGDQQLTGANGALLEQADRSTVPVYFFYQPADSDDLRYEGLVDVTDAEYVSQDGRMVYQFTMERLAVEPARFEALAESVSDGVEADDTEEPPLTDDGDEFTEVQRRVRSSAFPKTVKSAYDSRCAICGKSRESPDGTVDIEAAHIYPKRENGRDDVRNGLALCRLHHWAFDAGWLAVSDDYRILVADRPDLEGYEEFAALEGEPLTLPDDEDRRPHATFLAAHRERNGFESA
;
A
#
# COMPACT_ATOMS: atom_id res chain seq x y z
N MET A 1 14.50 21.71 -26.94
CA MET A 1 13.23 21.88 -27.67
C MET A 1 12.20 21.14 -26.86
N GLU A 2 11.28 21.85 -26.22
CA GLU A 2 10.10 21.24 -25.60
C GLU A 2 9.32 20.55 -26.73
N GLY A 3 9.32 19.22 -26.74
CA GLY A 3 8.63 18.44 -27.75
C GLY A 3 7.13 18.68 -27.63
N GLU A 4 6.46 18.91 -28.76
CA GLU A 4 5.00 19.00 -28.82
C GLU A 4 4.39 17.76 -28.17
N THR A 5 3.81 17.91 -26.97
CA THR A 5 3.03 16.86 -26.32
C THR A 5 1.94 16.41 -27.27
N HIS A 6 1.99 15.18 -27.75
CA HIS A 6 0.92 14.64 -28.56
C HIS A 6 -0.30 14.42 -27.68
N THR A 7 -1.40 15.08 -28.03
CA THR A 7 -2.64 15.02 -27.27
C THR A 7 -3.35 13.66 -27.38
N ILE A 8 -3.07 12.85 -28.41
CA ILE A 8 -3.76 11.57 -28.65
C ILE A 8 -2.79 10.52 -29.17
N ALA A 9 -2.82 9.32 -28.57
CA ALA A 9 -2.08 8.16 -29.07
C ALA A 9 -2.44 7.86 -30.53
N VAL A 10 -1.45 7.53 -31.36
CA VAL A 10 -1.68 7.12 -32.76
C VAL A 10 -1.77 5.60 -32.83
N ARG A 11 -2.87 5.05 -33.37
CA ARG A 11 -2.98 3.61 -33.64
C ARG A 11 -1.84 3.09 -34.52
N PHE A 12 -1.28 1.93 -34.17
CA PHE A 12 -0.29 1.26 -35.00
C PHE A 12 -0.91 0.20 -35.93
N PHE A 13 -0.07 -0.51 -36.68
CA PHE A 13 -0.49 -1.55 -37.61
C PHE A 13 -0.81 -2.86 -36.89
N GLY A 14 -1.65 -3.72 -37.47
CA GLY A 14 -1.96 -5.05 -36.93
C GLY A 14 -3.35 -5.20 -36.31
N GLY A 15 -4.03 -4.08 -36.01
CA GLY A 15 -5.28 -4.07 -35.25
C GLY A 15 -5.03 -3.97 -33.74
N ALA A 16 -6.06 -3.58 -32.97
CA ALA A 16 -5.94 -3.46 -31.52
C ALA A 16 -5.56 -4.81 -30.90
N GLY A 17 -4.59 -4.80 -29.98
CA GLY A 17 -4.01 -6.00 -29.38
C GLY A 17 -2.84 -6.63 -30.16
N ASN A 18 -2.43 -6.05 -31.29
CA ASN A 18 -1.38 -6.62 -32.14
C ASN A 18 -0.33 -5.59 -32.60
N TYR A 19 -0.30 -4.41 -31.95
CA TYR A 19 0.64 -3.34 -32.32
C TYR A 19 2.09 -3.72 -32.03
N THR A 20 2.35 -4.27 -30.85
CA THR A 20 3.68 -4.68 -30.34
C THR A 20 4.31 -5.73 -31.24
N ALA A 21 3.58 -6.78 -31.62
CA ALA A 21 4.11 -7.82 -32.52
C ALA A 21 4.52 -7.29 -33.91
N VAL A 22 3.80 -6.30 -34.46
CA VAL A 22 4.20 -5.67 -35.73
C VAL A 22 5.40 -4.75 -35.52
N LEU A 23 5.42 -4.02 -34.40
CA LEU A 23 6.47 -3.09 -34.03
C LEU A 23 7.79 -3.82 -33.77
N GLU A 24 7.78 -4.96 -33.09
CA GLU A 24 8.95 -5.82 -32.86
C GLU A 24 9.59 -6.26 -34.18
N ARG A 25 8.78 -6.69 -35.16
CA ARG A 25 9.29 -7.06 -36.48
C ARG A 25 9.91 -5.88 -37.22
N LEU A 26 9.32 -4.69 -37.09
CA LEU A 26 9.86 -3.46 -37.68
C LEU A 26 11.19 -3.09 -37.01
N CYS A 27 11.25 -3.11 -35.69
CA CYS A 27 12.45 -2.80 -34.92
C CYS A 27 13.59 -3.78 -35.22
N ASN A 28 13.30 -5.09 -35.33
CA ASN A 28 14.28 -6.09 -35.76
C ASN A 28 14.82 -5.79 -37.18
N TYR A 29 13.94 -5.42 -38.11
CA TYR A 29 14.36 -5.01 -39.47
C TYR A 29 15.27 -3.77 -39.42
N ILE A 30 14.90 -2.76 -38.63
CA ILE A 30 15.69 -1.52 -38.47
C ILE A 30 17.10 -1.83 -37.95
N VAL A 31 17.21 -2.65 -36.90
CA VAL A 31 18.51 -2.99 -36.28
C VAL A 31 19.37 -3.86 -37.20
N THR A 32 18.74 -4.74 -37.99
CA THR A 32 19.47 -5.68 -38.86
C THR A 32 19.97 -5.02 -40.14
N GLU A 33 19.15 -4.15 -40.75
CA GLU A 33 19.38 -3.67 -42.12
C GLU A 33 19.83 -2.21 -42.18
N ASN A 34 19.77 -1.45 -41.08
CA ASN A 34 20.00 0.01 -41.01
C ASN A 34 19.36 0.75 -42.21
N PRO A 35 18.03 0.63 -42.38
CA PRO A 35 17.34 1.06 -43.58
C PRO A 35 17.17 2.58 -43.67
N THR A 36 17.03 3.08 -44.90
CA THR A 36 16.53 4.45 -45.15
C THR A 36 15.02 4.53 -44.88
N GLU A 37 14.48 5.74 -44.69
CA GLU A 37 13.02 5.93 -44.52
C GLU A 37 12.22 5.32 -45.69
N ALA A 38 12.71 5.46 -46.93
CA ALA A 38 12.08 4.88 -48.10
C ALA A 38 12.00 3.34 -48.04
N ALA A 39 13.05 2.69 -47.54
CA ALA A 39 13.06 1.24 -47.35
C ALA A 39 12.11 0.81 -46.23
N VAL A 40 12.00 1.58 -45.14
CA VAL A 40 11.01 1.35 -44.07
C VAL A 40 9.58 1.48 -44.60
N LEU A 41 9.29 2.49 -45.44
CA LEU A 41 7.97 2.67 -46.06
C LEU A 41 7.57 1.44 -46.90
N GLU A 42 8.49 0.92 -47.71
CA GLU A 42 8.26 -0.30 -48.51
C GLU A 42 8.13 -1.55 -47.64
N TRP A 43 8.94 -1.67 -46.59
CA TRP A 43 8.82 -2.76 -45.62
C TRP A 43 7.42 -2.77 -44.97
N ILE A 44 6.93 -1.62 -44.54
CA ILE A 44 5.59 -1.50 -43.91
C ILE A 44 4.49 -1.87 -44.90
N ARG A 45 4.56 -1.44 -46.17
CA ARG A 45 3.59 -1.82 -47.20
C ARG A 45 3.58 -3.32 -47.47
N SER A 46 4.75 -3.96 -47.41
CA SER A 46 4.92 -5.38 -47.68
C SER A 46 4.50 -6.28 -46.51
N ASN A 47 4.60 -5.78 -45.28
CA ASN A 47 4.39 -6.56 -44.06
C ASN A 47 3.09 -6.19 -43.30
N THR A 48 2.32 -5.24 -43.81
CA THR A 48 1.05 -4.79 -43.22
C THR A 48 -0.01 -4.55 -44.31
N ARG A 49 -1.22 -4.13 -43.92
CA ARG A 49 -2.28 -3.73 -44.87
C ARG A 49 -2.23 -2.24 -45.24
N ALA A 50 -1.14 -1.54 -44.92
CA ALA A 50 -1.03 -0.10 -45.13
C ALA A 50 -0.78 0.24 -46.61
N THR A 51 -1.57 1.17 -47.14
CA THR A 51 -1.45 1.63 -48.54
C THR A 51 -1.17 3.13 -48.66
N SER A 52 -1.44 3.91 -47.61
CA SER A 52 -1.25 5.37 -47.60
C SER A 52 0.12 5.75 -47.05
N GLU A 53 0.95 6.37 -47.88
CA GLU A 53 2.27 6.87 -47.48
C GLU A 53 2.19 7.88 -46.33
N ASN A 54 1.31 8.88 -46.44
CA ASN A 54 1.09 9.86 -45.37
C ASN A 54 0.62 9.20 -44.08
N GLY A 55 -0.21 8.15 -44.18
CA GLY A 55 -0.63 7.38 -43.01
C GLY A 55 0.51 6.60 -42.36
N ILE A 56 1.48 6.11 -43.14
CA ILE A 56 2.67 5.43 -42.62
C ILE A 56 3.60 6.45 -41.97
N ARG A 57 3.92 7.56 -42.64
CA ARG A 57 4.77 8.63 -42.08
C ARG A 57 4.23 9.16 -40.77
N ARG A 58 2.92 9.44 -40.66
CA ARG A 58 2.30 9.88 -39.40
C ARG A 58 2.58 8.92 -38.22
N ARG A 59 2.65 7.61 -38.48
CA ARG A 59 2.97 6.61 -37.44
C ARG A 59 4.46 6.57 -37.13
N LEU A 60 5.32 6.71 -38.13
CA LEU A 60 6.77 6.82 -37.90
C LEU A 60 7.12 8.06 -37.08
N THR A 61 6.53 9.22 -37.41
CA THR A 61 6.67 10.44 -36.61
C THR A 61 6.16 10.26 -35.19
N PHE A 62 5.08 9.49 -34.98
CA PHE A 62 4.62 9.17 -33.62
C PHE A 62 5.63 8.29 -32.87
N LEU A 63 6.22 7.28 -33.52
CA LEU A 63 7.26 6.44 -32.89
C LEU A 63 8.53 7.25 -32.57
N GLU A 64 8.88 8.23 -33.40
CA GLU A 64 9.96 9.18 -33.13
C GLU A 64 9.61 10.07 -31.92
N ALA A 65 8.40 10.61 -31.88
CA ALA A 65 7.96 11.51 -30.81
C ALA A 65 7.94 10.85 -29.44
N ILE A 66 7.55 9.57 -29.35
CA ILE A 66 7.63 8.81 -28.09
C ILE A 66 9.07 8.38 -27.75
N GLY A 67 10.05 8.68 -28.61
CA GLY A 67 11.47 8.36 -28.39
C GLY A 67 11.83 6.91 -28.64
N LEU A 68 11.08 6.18 -29.46
CA LEU A 68 11.40 4.78 -29.82
C LEU A 68 12.46 4.70 -30.93
N LEU A 69 12.39 5.62 -31.90
CA LEU A 69 13.28 5.66 -33.06
C LEU A 69 13.68 7.10 -33.40
N GLU A 70 14.67 7.25 -34.28
CA GLU A 70 15.12 8.53 -34.85
C GLU A 70 15.01 8.48 -36.37
N LEU A 71 14.56 9.59 -36.97
CA LEU A 71 14.44 9.78 -38.42
C LEU A 71 15.46 10.82 -38.91
N ASP A 72 16.77 10.53 -38.83
CA ASP A 72 17.84 11.40 -39.34
C ASP A 72 18.68 10.72 -40.43
N GLY A 73 18.22 10.85 -41.69
CA GLY A 73 18.80 10.21 -42.86
C GLY A 73 18.47 8.71 -42.94
N ASP A 74 19.04 7.92 -42.04
CA ASP A 74 18.67 6.51 -41.81
C ASP A 74 17.65 6.43 -40.67
N VAL A 75 16.85 5.36 -40.64
CA VAL A 75 15.97 5.07 -39.51
C VAL A 75 16.73 4.21 -38.51
N ARG A 76 16.80 4.64 -37.25
CA ARG A 76 17.51 3.93 -36.17
C ARG A 76 16.67 3.85 -34.91
N LEU A 77 16.90 2.82 -34.09
CA LEU A 77 16.30 2.76 -32.74
C LEU A 77 17.10 3.64 -31.78
N THR A 78 16.42 4.31 -30.88
CA THR A 78 17.07 5.00 -29.74
C THR A 78 17.59 3.95 -28.74
N GLN A 79 18.34 4.39 -27.73
CA GLN A 79 18.74 3.52 -26.61
C GLN A 79 17.52 2.88 -25.92
N ARG A 80 16.43 3.63 -25.75
CA ARG A 80 15.18 3.12 -25.15
C ARG A 80 14.45 2.14 -26.08
N GLY A 81 14.48 2.39 -27.39
CA GLY A 81 13.94 1.45 -28.39
C GLY A 81 14.73 0.14 -28.46
N LEU A 82 16.06 0.20 -28.29
CA LEU A 82 16.90 -0.99 -28.18
C LEU A 82 16.60 -1.78 -26.90
N ALA A 83 16.45 -1.11 -25.76
CA ALA A 83 16.09 -1.75 -24.49
C ALA A 83 14.73 -2.49 -24.58
N TRP A 84 13.72 -1.83 -25.17
CA TRP A 84 12.43 -2.47 -25.41
C TRP A 84 12.55 -3.70 -26.32
N LEU A 85 13.34 -3.62 -27.40
CA LEU A 85 13.53 -4.74 -28.33
C LEU A 85 14.27 -5.92 -27.69
N SER A 86 15.24 -5.67 -26.80
CA SER A 86 16.05 -6.73 -26.17
C SER A 86 15.28 -7.51 -25.10
N GLU A 87 14.44 -6.82 -24.34
CA GLU A 87 13.75 -7.41 -23.19
C GLU A 87 12.33 -7.83 -23.54
N THR A 88 11.73 -7.25 -24.59
CA THR A 88 10.30 -7.37 -24.91
C THR A 88 9.39 -7.04 -23.71
N ASP A 89 9.90 -6.28 -22.75
CA ASP A 89 9.16 -5.88 -21.56
C ASP A 89 8.12 -4.80 -21.93
N PRO A 90 6.81 -5.06 -21.75
CA PRO A 90 5.77 -4.07 -21.99
C PRO A 90 5.93 -2.78 -21.15
N SER A 91 6.65 -2.82 -20.02
CA SER A 91 6.89 -1.67 -19.16
C SER A 91 7.65 -0.55 -19.89
N VAL A 92 8.70 -0.89 -20.63
CA VAL A 92 9.57 0.09 -21.31
C VAL A 92 8.78 0.90 -22.35
N LEU A 93 7.95 0.21 -23.14
CA LEU A 93 7.13 0.87 -24.16
C LEU A 93 5.95 1.62 -23.54
N TYR A 94 5.41 1.14 -22.43
CA TYR A 94 4.43 1.89 -21.64
C TYR A 94 5.00 3.23 -21.17
N GLU A 95 6.21 3.25 -20.58
CA GLU A 95 6.86 4.49 -20.14
C GLU A 95 7.14 5.49 -21.27
N LEU A 96 7.48 4.99 -22.46
CA LEU A 96 7.64 5.84 -23.65
C LEU A 96 6.30 6.47 -24.06
N LEU A 97 5.22 5.68 -24.03
CA LEU A 97 3.87 6.14 -24.38
C LEU A 97 3.32 7.13 -23.35
N SER A 98 3.37 6.81 -22.06
CA SER A 98 2.81 7.63 -20.98
C SER A 98 3.59 8.94 -20.78
N GLY A 99 4.90 8.94 -21.05
CA GLY A 99 5.73 10.14 -20.99
C GLY A 99 5.42 11.18 -22.09
N THR A 100 4.80 10.76 -23.20
CA THR A 100 4.51 11.64 -24.34
C THR A 100 3.02 11.87 -24.56
N VAL A 101 2.17 10.92 -24.16
CA VAL A 101 0.72 10.93 -24.41
C VAL A 101 -0.05 10.91 -23.09
N ARG A 102 -0.88 11.93 -22.88
CA ARG A 102 -1.76 12.04 -21.70
C ARG A 102 -2.90 11.02 -21.75
N GLY A 103 -3.32 10.56 -20.57
CA GLY A 103 -4.55 9.77 -20.40
C GLY A 103 -4.39 8.25 -20.30
N PHE A 104 -3.19 7.69 -20.47
CA PHE A 104 -2.95 6.27 -20.22
C PHE A 104 -3.18 5.89 -18.75
N GLU A 105 -2.64 6.68 -17.82
CA GLU A 105 -2.80 6.51 -16.38
C GLU A 105 -4.26 6.65 -15.95
N THR A 106 -4.93 7.72 -16.37
CA THR A 106 -6.37 7.93 -16.13
C THR A 106 -7.24 6.79 -16.68
N MET A 107 -6.85 6.13 -17.78
CA MET A 107 -7.56 4.93 -18.24
C MET A 107 -7.35 3.74 -17.31
N LEU A 108 -6.14 3.54 -16.82
CA LEU A 108 -5.83 2.45 -15.89
C LEU A 108 -6.60 2.65 -14.58
N GLU A 109 -6.60 3.86 -14.03
CA GLU A 109 -7.40 4.25 -12.85
C GLU A 109 -8.89 4.01 -13.06
N ALA A 110 -9.46 4.50 -14.15
CA ALA A 110 -10.88 4.29 -14.45
C ALA A 110 -11.23 2.80 -14.59
N LEU A 111 -10.32 1.96 -15.07
CA LEU A 111 -10.54 0.52 -15.18
C LEU A 111 -10.33 -0.24 -13.87
N LEU A 112 -9.67 0.35 -12.86
CA LEU A 112 -9.61 -0.21 -11.51
C LEU A 112 -10.98 -0.22 -10.85
N GLU A 113 -11.78 0.82 -11.06
CA GLU A 113 -13.16 0.94 -10.58
C GLU A 113 -14.12 -0.09 -11.21
N GLY A 114 -13.70 -0.78 -12.27
CA GLY A 114 -14.47 -1.81 -12.95
C GLY A 114 -14.48 -1.67 -14.47
N PRO A 115 -15.18 -2.58 -15.18
CA PRO A 115 -15.21 -2.58 -16.63
C PRO A 115 -15.81 -1.30 -17.22
N LYS A 116 -15.15 -0.70 -18.23
CA LYS A 116 -15.60 0.54 -18.89
C LYS A 116 -15.66 0.39 -20.40
N THR A 117 -16.62 1.05 -21.03
CA THR A 117 -16.68 1.28 -22.48
C THR A 117 -15.66 2.33 -22.93
N ASP A 118 -15.39 2.42 -24.23
CA ASP A 118 -14.49 3.45 -24.78
C ASP A 118 -15.00 4.86 -24.55
N ALA A 119 -16.33 5.02 -24.51
CA ALA A 119 -16.96 6.31 -24.26
C ALA A 119 -16.72 6.76 -22.81
N GLU A 120 -16.84 5.85 -21.84
CA GLU A 120 -16.56 6.12 -20.43
C GLU A 120 -15.07 6.42 -20.21
N LEU A 121 -14.17 5.65 -20.83
CA LEU A 121 -12.73 5.93 -20.79
C LEU A 121 -12.38 7.29 -21.42
N GLY A 122 -13.05 7.65 -22.53
CA GLY A 122 -12.89 8.96 -23.15
C GLY A 122 -13.39 10.10 -22.26
N ALA A 123 -14.50 9.91 -21.55
CA ALA A 123 -15.03 10.88 -20.60
C ALA A 123 -14.09 11.07 -19.41
N ALA A 124 -13.53 10.00 -18.86
CA ALA A 124 -12.55 10.05 -17.77
C ALA A 124 -11.30 10.87 -18.16
N ILE A 125 -10.69 10.57 -19.32
CA ILE A 125 -9.55 11.36 -19.82
C ILE A 125 -9.94 12.82 -20.04
N SER A 126 -11.10 13.08 -20.65
CA SER A 126 -11.54 14.46 -20.95
C SER A 126 -11.80 15.27 -19.69
N SER A 127 -12.22 14.61 -18.60
CA SER A 127 -12.41 15.23 -17.30
C SER A 127 -11.07 15.55 -16.62
N ALA A 128 -10.11 14.62 -16.65
CA ALA A 128 -8.82 14.77 -15.99
C ALA A 128 -7.84 15.67 -16.76
N HIS A 129 -7.91 15.67 -18.10
CA HIS A 129 -6.98 16.38 -19.00
C HIS A 129 -7.74 17.27 -19.99
N PRO A 130 -8.44 18.32 -19.55
CA PRO A 130 -9.26 19.18 -20.42
C PRO A 130 -8.45 19.94 -21.48
N GLU A 131 -7.16 20.20 -21.24
CA GLU A 131 -6.22 20.86 -22.15
C GLU A 131 -5.92 20.04 -23.41
N VAL A 132 -6.19 18.72 -23.37
CA VAL A 132 -6.06 17.83 -24.52
C VAL A 132 -7.09 18.18 -25.61
N GLY A 133 -8.17 18.89 -25.24
CA GLY A 133 -9.09 19.52 -26.20
C GLY A 133 -9.81 18.51 -27.09
N TRP A 134 -10.10 17.35 -26.54
CA TRP A 134 -10.37 16.16 -27.31
C TRP A 134 -11.85 16.01 -27.71
N ASN A 135 -12.14 16.03 -29.03
CA ASN A 135 -13.48 15.92 -29.61
C ASN A 135 -13.69 14.68 -30.51
N ASP A 136 -12.72 13.76 -30.58
CA ASP A 136 -12.72 12.61 -31.51
C ASP A 136 -12.98 11.29 -30.79
N ALA A 137 -14.15 10.69 -31.01
CA ALA A 137 -14.52 9.39 -30.43
C ALA A 137 -13.53 8.24 -30.76
N SER A 138 -12.62 8.43 -31.72
CA SER A 138 -11.61 7.43 -32.07
C SER A 138 -10.43 7.36 -31.08
N GLY A 139 -10.14 8.41 -30.33
CA GLY A 139 -8.96 8.44 -29.48
C GLY A 139 -8.99 7.47 -28.27
N PRO A 140 -10.11 7.12 -27.59
CA PRO A 140 -10.01 6.26 -26.41
C PRO A 140 -9.71 4.84 -26.89
N ALA A 141 -10.26 4.52 -28.08
CA ALA A 141 -9.97 3.32 -28.79
C ALA A 141 -8.50 3.19 -29.22
N GLN A 142 -7.80 4.31 -29.46
CA GLN A 142 -6.37 4.29 -29.81
C GLN A 142 -5.49 4.05 -28.57
N HIS A 143 -5.75 4.73 -27.45
CA HIS A 143 -5.06 4.50 -26.18
C HIS A 143 -5.28 3.07 -25.68
N ARG A 144 -6.54 2.65 -25.57
CA ARG A 144 -6.89 1.27 -25.19
C ARG A 144 -6.28 0.23 -26.13
N GLY A 145 -6.15 0.53 -27.43
CA GLY A 145 -5.50 -0.38 -28.38
C GLY A 145 -4.01 -0.62 -28.09
N TRP A 146 -3.31 0.40 -27.56
CA TRP A 146 -1.93 0.25 -27.08
C TRP A 146 -1.88 -0.56 -25.78
N LEU A 147 -2.70 -0.24 -24.78
CA LEU A 147 -2.78 -1.01 -23.53
C LEU A 147 -3.12 -2.49 -23.77
N GLN A 148 -4.01 -2.77 -24.72
CA GLN A 148 -4.34 -4.12 -25.14
C GLN A 148 -3.16 -4.83 -25.81
N SER A 149 -2.37 -4.11 -26.62
CA SER A 149 -1.19 -4.70 -27.28
C SER A 149 -0.02 -4.93 -26.31
N LEU A 150 0.04 -4.16 -25.23
CA LEU A 150 0.96 -4.35 -24.10
C LEU A 150 0.50 -5.45 -23.14
N GLY A 151 -0.72 -5.98 -23.32
CA GLY A 151 -1.28 -7.03 -22.47
C GLY A 151 -1.87 -6.55 -21.14
N TYR A 152 -2.07 -5.24 -20.96
CA TYR A 152 -2.63 -4.67 -19.72
C TYR A 152 -4.17 -4.60 -19.73
N VAL A 153 -4.78 -4.58 -20.91
CA VAL A 153 -6.23 -4.45 -21.04
C VAL A 153 -6.77 -5.53 -21.94
N GLU A 154 -7.84 -6.18 -21.52
CA GLU A 154 -8.66 -7.05 -22.36
C GLU A 154 -10.00 -6.41 -22.70
N ARG A 155 -10.65 -6.92 -23.75
CA ARG A 155 -11.94 -6.41 -24.21
C ARG A 155 -12.88 -7.57 -24.54
N SER A 156 -14.03 -7.59 -23.89
CA SER A 156 -15.15 -8.49 -24.20
C SER A 156 -16.44 -7.69 -24.28
N ASP A 157 -17.33 -8.07 -25.20
CA ASP A 157 -18.70 -7.53 -25.29
C ASP A 157 -18.82 -5.99 -25.30
N GLY A 158 -17.80 -5.30 -25.83
CA GLY A 158 -17.78 -3.85 -25.95
C GLY A 158 -17.27 -3.09 -24.72
N VAL A 159 -16.97 -3.79 -23.64
CA VAL A 159 -16.33 -3.26 -22.43
C VAL A 159 -14.87 -3.69 -22.35
N ASN A 160 -14.07 -2.89 -21.64
CA ASN A 160 -12.65 -3.11 -21.42
C ASN A 160 -12.42 -3.39 -19.93
N SER A 161 -11.48 -4.26 -19.61
CA SER A 161 -11.11 -4.64 -18.25
C SER A 161 -9.61 -4.81 -18.13
N LEU A 162 -9.07 -4.61 -16.94
CA LEU A 162 -7.65 -4.87 -16.66
C LEU A 162 -7.39 -6.37 -16.64
N THR A 163 -6.31 -6.79 -17.29
CA THR A 163 -5.70 -8.11 -17.05
C THR A 163 -5.01 -8.11 -15.69
N ASP A 164 -4.49 -9.25 -15.23
CA ASP A 164 -3.72 -9.31 -13.97
C ASP A 164 -2.52 -8.36 -14.00
N SER A 165 -1.74 -8.36 -15.09
CA SER A 165 -0.60 -7.45 -15.26
C SER A 165 -1.03 -5.99 -15.34
N GLY A 166 -2.15 -5.69 -16.01
CA GLY A 166 -2.72 -4.35 -16.06
C GLY A 166 -3.22 -3.87 -14.72
N ARG A 167 -3.81 -4.75 -13.91
CA ARG A 167 -4.26 -4.45 -12.55
C ARG A 167 -3.07 -4.17 -11.64
N THR A 168 -2.00 -4.96 -11.75
CA THR A 168 -0.74 -4.69 -11.03
C THR A 168 -0.16 -3.34 -11.44
N LEU A 169 -0.09 -3.03 -12.73
CA LEU A 169 0.42 -1.75 -13.22
C LEU A 169 -0.45 -0.58 -12.75
N ALA A 170 -1.77 -0.69 -12.88
CA ALA A 170 -2.71 0.35 -12.49
C ALA A 170 -2.63 0.64 -10.98
N LYS A 171 -2.63 -0.41 -10.15
CA LYS A 171 -2.45 -0.30 -8.69
C LYS A 171 -1.10 0.30 -8.33
N ARG A 172 -0.03 -0.14 -9.00
CA ARG A 172 1.30 0.48 -8.84
C ARG A 172 1.23 1.97 -9.14
N ARG A 173 0.53 2.41 -10.18
CA ARG A 173 0.50 3.83 -10.56
C ARG A 173 -0.43 4.69 -9.71
N SER A 174 -1.49 4.10 -9.15
CA SER A 174 -2.42 4.79 -8.25
C SER A 174 -1.97 4.79 -6.77
N SER A 175 -0.94 4.02 -6.43
CA SER A 175 -0.41 3.86 -5.07
C SER A 175 0.15 5.18 -4.53
N GLU A 176 -0.30 5.59 -3.35
CA GLU A 176 0.31 6.73 -2.61
C GLU A 176 1.65 6.33 -1.96
N TYR A 177 1.95 5.03 -1.89
CA TYR A 177 3.20 4.51 -1.34
C TYR A 177 4.37 4.46 -2.35
N PRO A 178 5.63 4.55 -1.85
CA PRO A 178 6.84 4.59 -2.68
C PRO A 178 7.08 3.31 -3.47
N HIS A 179 7.59 3.47 -4.70
CA HIS A 179 8.06 2.37 -5.53
C HIS A 179 9.50 2.02 -5.20
N LEU A 180 9.69 0.97 -4.40
CA LEU A 180 11.01 0.47 -4.02
C LEU A 180 11.20 -0.98 -4.49
N GLU A 181 12.27 -1.20 -5.23
CA GLU A 181 12.74 -2.53 -5.62
C GLU A 181 13.66 -3.13 -4.55
N ARG A 182 13.34 -4.35 -4.10
CA ARG A 182 14.13 -5.05 -3.09
C ARG A 182 15.54 -5.34 -3.61
N GLY A 183 16.54 -5.09 -2.77
CA GLY A 183 17.95 -5.26 -3.10
C GLY A 183 18.58 -4.03 -3.75
N THR A 184 17.78 -3.04 -4.15
CA THR A 184 18.26 -1.78 -4.73
C THR A 184 18.70 -0.82 -3.62
N PHE A 185 19.78 -0.09 -3.89
CA PHE A 185 20.30 0.97 -3.04
C PHE A 185 19.69 2.31 -3.43
N TYR A 186 19.29 3.08 -2.42
CA TYR A 186 18.71 4.41 -2.57
C TYR A 186 19.47 5.40 -1.69
N ALA A 187 19.77 6.57 -2.24
CA ALA A 187 20.23 7.69 -1.43
C ALA A 187 19.04 8.21 -0.59
N GLN A 188 19.32 8.93 0.50
CA GLN A 188 18.25 9.53 1.30
C GLN A 188 17.34 10.43 0.44
N THR A 189 17.90 11.20 -0.50
CA THR A 189 17.10 12.07 -1.38
C THR A 189 16.13 11.28 -2.24
N ASP A 190 16.53 10.11 -2.74
CA ASP A 190 15.65 9.26 -3.54
C ASP A 190 14.49 8.73 -2.69
N LEU A 191 14.76 8.43 -1.40
CA LEU A 191 13.73 8.02 -0.46
C LEU A 191 12.83 9.19 -0.06
N GLU A 192 13.36 10.40 0.14
CA GLU A 192 12.57 11.60 0.43
C GLU A 192 11.60 11.89 -0.72
N ASP A 193 12.07 11.78 -1.97
CA ASP A 193 11.25 11.92 -3.16
C ASP A 193 10.21 10.78 -3.26
N ALA A 194 10.60 9.53 -2.98
CA ALA A 194 9.70 8.39 -3.11
C ALA A 194 8.58 8.39 -2.06
N PHE A 195 8.89 8.76 -0.81
CA PHE A 195 7.93 8.80 0.30
C PHE A 195 7.23 10.17 0.45
N ASP A 196 7.55 11.14 -0.41
CA ASP A 196 7.13 12.55 -0.32
C ASP A 196 7.26 13.13 1.10
N THR A 197 8.41 12.88 1.73
CA THR A 197 8.65 13.32 3.11
C THR A 197 10.11 13.67 3.34
N SER A 198 10.36 14.65 4.21
CA SER A 198 11.73 14.91 4.66
C SER A 198 12.10 14.00 5.85
N PHE A 199 13.26 13.35 5.75
CA PHE A 199 13.83 12.57 6.84
C PHE A 199 14.77 13.40 7.74
N GLY A 200 15.01 14.67 7.39
CA GLY A 200 15.90 15.56 8.14
C GLY A 200 17.37 15.24 7.86
N SER A 201 18.25 15.38 8.85
CA SER A 201 19.69 15.17 8.64
C SER A 201 20.08 13.72 8.36
N TYR A 202 19.31 12.75 8.85
CA TYR A 202 19.50 11.32 8.60
C TYR A 202 18.25 10.54 9.02
N ILE A 203 18.01 9.39 8.38
CA ILE A 203 16.98 8.42 8.79
C ILE A 203 17.42 7.70 10.07
N LYS A 204 16.61 7.77 11.13
CA LYS A 204 16.84 7.06 12.40
C LYS A 204 16.59 5.56 12.27
N GLY A 205 17.10 4.78 13.24
CA GLY A 205 16.92 3.32 13.27
C GLY A 205 15.45 2.90 13.21
N ILE A 206 14.58 3.57 13.97
CA ILE A 206 13.12 3.39 13.89
C ILE A 206 12.51 4.77 13.63
N SER A 207 11.77 4.90 12.54
CA SER A 207 11.21 6.16 12.07
C SER A 207 9.73 5.99 11.72
N PRO A 208 8.81 6.08 12.72
CA PRO A 208 7.37 6.14 12.45
C PRO A 208 7.01 7.43 11.73
N ARG A 209 6.05 7.35 10.79
CA ARG A 209 5.58 8.47 9.97
C ARG A 209 4.07 8.53 10.00
N THR A 210 3.55 9.74 10.15
CA THR A 210 2.12 10.01 10.19
C THR A 210 1.63 10.64 8.90
N ASP A 211 0.36 10.45 8.59
CA ASP A 211 -0.33 11.15 7.52
C ASP A 211 -0.72 12.59 7.92
N GLU A 212 -1.47 13.28 7.06
CA GLU A 212 -1.95 14.65 7.29
C GLU A 212 -2.93 14.77 8.47
N GLU A 213 -3.57 13.68 8.88
CA GLU A 213 -4.50 13.61 10.00
C GLU A 213 -3.77 13.31 11.32
N GLY A 214 -2.46 13.06 11.25
CA GLY A 214 -1.59 12.73 12.38
C GLY A 214 -1.68 11.26 12.80
N GLU A 215 -2.32 10.42 11.99
CA GLU A 215 -2.41 8.97 12.21
C GLU A 215 -1.15 8.28 11.66
N LEU A 216 -0.72 7.21 12.32
CA LEU A 216 0.45 6.45 11.86
C LEU A 216 0.16 5.86 10.47
N ALA A 217 1.02 6.15 9.50
CA ALA A 217 0.86 5.76 8.10
C ALA A 217 1.82 4.63 7.68
N TYR A 218 3.07 4.69 8.16
CA TYR A 218 4.09 3.66 7.93
C TYR A 218 5.26 3.80 8.92
N ILE A 219 6.09 2.77 9.02
CA ILE A 219 7.32 2.80 9.81
C ILE A 219 8.50 2.44 8.91
N ILE A 220 9.58 3.22 8.99
CA ILE A 220 10.87 2.84 8.43
C ILE A 220 11.74 2.27 9.54
N VAL A 221 12.20 1.04 9.34
CA VAL A 221 13.20 0.38 10.19
C VAL A 221 14.49 0.28 9.41
N LYS A 222 15.57 0.76 10.01
CA LYS A 222 16.92 0.72 9.47
C LYS A 222 17.82 -0.08 10.40
N ALA A 223 18.52 -1.06 9.83
CA ALA A 223 19.67 -1.69 10.44
C ALA A 223 20.96 -1.19 9.79
N ARG A 224 22.03 -1.10 10.57
CA ARG A 224 23.35 -0.64 10.10
C ARG A 224 24.41 -1.68 10.49
N GLU A 225 25.27 -2.05 9.56
CA GLU A 225 26.27 -3.14 9.71
C GLU A 225 27.22 -2.92 10.89
N ASP A 226 27.68 -1.69 11.10
CA ASP A 226 28.52 -1.26 12.23
C ASP A 226 27.71 -0.54 13.31
N GLY A 227 26.41 -0.83 13.40
CA GLY A 227 25.52 -0.28 14.40
C GLY A 227 25.92 -0.69 15.83
N PRO A 228 25.41 0.02 16.85
CA PRO A 228 25.66 -0.33 18.25
C PRO A 228 24.98 -1.64 18.69
N TYR A 229 24.30 -2.35 17.78
CA TYR A 229 23.54 -3.56 18.03
C TYR A 229 24.02 -4.66 17.08
N ASP A 230 24.18 -5.88 17.61
CA ASP A 230 24.57 -7.07 16.86
C ASP A 230 23.30 -7.77 16.38
N ASP A 231 22.66 -7.18 15.37
CA ASP A 231 21.40 -7.70 14.82
C ASP A 231 21.72 -8.86 13.83
N GLU A 232 21.21 -10.08 14.09
CA GLU A 232 21.29 -11.21 13.13
C GLU A 232 20.16 -11.10 12.08
N ILE A 233 20.40 -10.45 10.94
CA ILE A 233 19.32 -10.01 10.01
C ILE A 233 19.22 -10.82 8.69
N ASP A 234 20.02 -11.86 8.53
CA ASP A 234 20.09 -12.64 7.28
C ASP A 234 18.93 -13.64 7.09
N GLY A 235 18.05 -13.79 8.09
CA GLY A 235 16.91 -14.72 8.07
C GLY A 235 15.61 -14.16 7.49
N GLU A 236 14.68 -15.06 7.14
CA GLU A 236 13.26 -14.71 6.90
C GLU A 236 12.62 -14.16 8.17
N ARG A 237 12.96 -14.75 9.32
CA ARG A 237 12.65 -14.26 10.66
C ARG A 237 13.94 -13.85 11.36
N PHE A 238 13.97 -12.67 11.96
CA PHE A 238 15.16 -12.11 12.59
C PHE A 238 14.82 -11.28 13.82
N THR A 239 15.84 -11.00 14.64
CA THR A 239 15.69 -10.14 15.82
C THR A 239 16.22 -8.75 15.52
N TYR A 240 15.47 -7.73 15.95
CA TYR A 240 15.84 -6.33 15.84
C TYR A 240 15.82 -5.68 17.22
N ILE A 241 16.93 -5.03 17.60
CA ILE A 241 17.01 -4.33 18.89
C ILE A 241 16.50 -2.89 18.78
N GLY A 242 15.66 -2.49 19.73
CA GLY A 242 15.04 -1.17 19.78
C GLY A 242 16.02 0.00 19.85
N GLU A 243 15.51 1.23 19.71
CA GLU A 243 16.31 2.45 19.80
C GLU A 243 16.70 2.74 21.27
N GLY A 244 18.00 2.91 21.50
CA GLY A 244 18.56 3.47 22.72
C GLY A 244 19.99 3.00 22.95
N VAL A 245 20.95 3.91 22.80
CA VAL A 245 22.40 3.59 22.84
C VAL A 245 22.85 3.08 24.21
N PRO A 246 23.78 2.10 24.28
CA PRO A 246 24.23 1.49 25.53
C PRO A 246 24.70 2.46 26.61
N GLU A 247 25.33 3.59 26.23
CA GLU A 247 25.86 4.58 27.17
C GLU A 247 24.77 5.29 27.98
N LYS A 248 23.51 5.21 27.55
CA LYS A 248 22.35 5.77 28.24
C LYS A 248 21.67 4.79 29.20
N GLY A 249 22.19 3.56 29.32
CA GLY A 249 21.62 2.52 30.19
C GLY A 249 20.41 1.84 29.56
N ASP A 250 19.44 1.47 30.40
CA ASP A 250 18.21 0.78 30.00
C ASP A 250 17.42 1.58 28.96
N GLN A 251 16.95 0.89 27.93
CA GLN A 251 16.10 1.50 26.90
C GLN A 251 14.78 1.97 27.51
N GLN A 252 14.35 3.16 27.08
CA GLN A 252 13.11 3.77 27.50
C GLN A 252 12.03 3.54 26.45
N LEU A 253 10.76 3.57 26.86
CA LEU A 253 9.64 3.58 25.93
C LEU A 253 9.56 4.95 25.23
N THR A 254 10.21 5.06 24.09
CA THR A 254 10.15 6.24 23.21
C THR A 254 9.01 6.06 22.20
N GLY A 255 8.62 7.13 21.49
CA GLY A 255 7.65 7.01 20.40
C GLY A 255 8.09 6.02 19.31
N ALA A 256 9.40 5.87 19.10
CA ALA A 256 9.95 4.94 18.13
C ALA A 256 9.82 3.47 18.58
N ASN A 257 10.26 3.14 19.80
CA ASN A 257 10.09 1.80 20.37
C ASN A 257 8.61 1.47 20.59
N GLY A 258 7.82 2.47 21.01
CA GLY A 258 6.38 2.35 21.18
C GLY A 258 5.67 1.99 19.88
N ALA A 259 6.06 2.57 18.75
CA ALA A 259 5.45 2.26 17.46
C ALA A 259 5.67 0.80 17.03
N LEU A 260 6.87 0.23 17.23
CA LEU A 260 7.10 -1.20 16.94
C LEU A 260 6.46 -2.13 17.98
N LEU A 261 6.38 -1.70 19.24
CA LEU A 261 5.66 -2.46 20.27
C LEU A 261 4.16 -2.51 19.96
N GLU A 262 3.61 -1.39 19.46
CA GLU A 262 2.24 -1.35 18.94
C GLU A 262 2.09 -2.25 17.71
N GLN A 263 3.05 -2.26 16.76
CA GLN A 263 2.99 -3.22 15.64
C GLN A 263 2.96 -4.69 16.09
N ALA A 264 3.72 -5.04 17.13
CA ALA A 264 3.75 -6.39 17.67
C ALA A 264 2.41 -6.79 18.32
N ASP A 265 1.74 -5.85 18.98
CA ASP A 265 0.42 -6.09 19.53
C ASP A 265 -0.65 -6.07 18.44
N ARG A 266 -0.56 -5.13 17.49
CA ARG A 266 -1.56 -4.81 16.47
C ARG A 266 -0.80 -4.38 15.21
N SER A 267 -0.65 -5.28 14.24
CA SER A 267 -0.02 -4.94 12.95
C SER A 267 -0.89 -3.87 12.26
N THR A 268 -0.51 -2.59 12.34
CA THR A 268 -1.38 -1.47 11.95
C THR A 268 -0.95 -0.79 10.66
N VAL A 269 0.35 -0.84 10.30
CA VAL A 269 0.89 -0.13 9.13
C VAL A 269 2.03 -0.89 8.46
N PRO A 270 2.35 -0.63 7.18
CA PRO A 270 3.52 -1.23 6.55
C PRO A 270 4.82 -0.80 7.25
N VAL A 271 5.68 -1.79 7.53
CA VAL A 271 7.02 -1.58 8.07
C VAL A 271 8.06 -1.82 6.97
N TYR A 272 8.67 -0.75 6.48
CA TYR A 272 9.72 -0.79 5.46
C TYR A 272 11.06 -1.06 6.10
N PHE A 273 11.73 -2.13 5.69
CA PHE A 273 13.03 -2.47 6.22
C PHE A 273 14.15 -2.08 5.26
N PHE A 274 15.20 -1.46 5.80
CA PHE A 274 16.40 -1.06 5.08
C PHE A 274 17.66 -1.51 5.81
N TYR A 275 18.66 -1.87 5.01
CA TYR A 275 19.99 -2.20 5.48
C TYR A 275 21.01 -1.16 4.99
N GLN A 276 21.84 -0.65 5.89
CA GLN A 276 22.92 0.28 5.59
C GLN A 276 24.29 -0.41 5.81
N PRO A 277 25.07 -0.66 4.73
CA PRO A 277 26.46 -1.13 4.85
C PRO A 277 27.34 -0.10 5.58
N ALA A 278 28.39 -0.56 6.26
CA ALA A 278 29.26 0.31 7.05
C ALA A 278 30.02 1.36 6.21
N ASP A 279 30.26 1.06 4.93
CA ASP A 279 31.01 1.90 3.99
C ASP A 279 30.13 2.71 3.03
N SER A 280 28.81 2.76 3.26
CA SER A 280 27.85 3.45 2.40
C SER A 280 26.89 4.35 3.19
N ASP A 281 26.58 5.50 2.61
CA ASP A 281 25.47 6.36 3.06
C ASP A 281 24.14 5.95 2.43
N ASP A 282 24.16 5.10 1.39
CA ASP A 282 22.98 4.59 0.71
C ASP A 282 22.34 3.43 1.48
N LEU A 283 21.02 3.34 1.37
CA LEU A 283 20.19 2.36 2.05
C LEU A 283 19.73 1.31 1.04
N ARG A 284 20.03 0.04 1.32
CA ARG A 284 19.48 -1.06 0.54
C ARG A 284 18.09 -1.40 1.04
N TYR A 285 17.09 -1.32 0.17
CA TYR A 285 15.74 -1.73 0.52
C TYR A 285 15.65 -3.25 0.64
N GLU A 286 15.08 -3.73 1.73
CA GLU A 286 15.05 -5.15 2.09
C GLU A 286 13.65 -5.78 1.98
N GLY A 287 12.65 -4.98 1.62
CA GLY A 287 11.25 -5.40 1.59
C GLY A 287 10.47 -4.91 2.81
N LEU A 288 9.21 -5.33 2.87
CA LEU A 288 8.37 -5.14 4.06
C LEU A 288 8.65 -6.24 5.10
N VAL A 289 8.44 -5.92 6.37
CA VAL A 289 8.55 -6.86 7.49
C VAL A 289 7.31 -6.77 8.39
N ASP A 290 7.02 -7.84 9.15
CA ASP A 290 6.16 -7.75 10.34
C ASP A 290 7.01 -7.46 11.54
N VAL A 291 6.34 -6.98 12.58
CA VAL A 291 6.76 -7.22 13.96
C VAL A 291 5.83 -8.30 14.54
N THR A 292 6.35 -9.51 14.72
CA THR A 292 5.55 -10.67 15.20
C THR A 292 5.54 -10.82 16.71
N ASP A 293 6.49 -10.21 17.39
CA ASP A 293 6.64 -10.28 18.85
C ASP A 293 7.51 -9.14 19.35
N ALA A 294 7.33 -8.76 20.61
CA ALA A 294 8.12 -7.73 21.29
C ALA A 294 8.30 -8.06 22.77
N GLU A 295 9.56 -8.10 23.22
CA GLU A 295 9.91 -8.37 24.62
C GLU A 295 10.80 -7.27 25.19
N TYR A 296 10.70 -7.01 26.50
CA TYR A 296 11.63 -6.13 27.22
C TYR A 296 12.56 -6.98 28.09
N VAL A 297 13.77 -7.24 27.59
CA VAL A 297 14.67 -8.29 28.09
C VAL A 297 16.00 -7.71 28.58
N SER A 298 16.69 -8.45 29.45
CA SER A 298 18.03 -8.08 29.89
C SER A 298 19.08 -8.63 28.93
N GLN A 299 19.84 -7.73 28.30
CA GLN A 299 20.95 -8.04 27.40
C GLN A 299 22.18 -7.20 27.79
N ASP A 300 23.34 -7.84 27.92
CA ASP A 300 24.60 -7.21 28.33
C ASP A 300 24.53 -6.32 29.58
N GLY A 301 23.69 -6.70 30.54
CA GLY A 301 23.54 -6.01 31.82
C GLY A 301 22.66 -4.77 31.80
N ARG A 302 21.88 -4.55 30.74
CA ARG A 302 20.85 -3.52 30.64
C ARG A 302 19.54 -4.09 30.07
N MET A 303 18.45 -3.36 30.22
CA MET A 303 17.16 -3.71 29.62
C MET A 303 17.02 -3.12 28.20
N VAL A 304 16.57 -3.93 27.25
CA VAL A 304 16.36 -3.55 25.84
C VAL A 304 15.02 -4.07 25.33
N TYR A 305 14.43 -3.36 24.37
CA TYR A 305 13.33 -3.89 23.56
C TYR A 305 13.91 -4.78 22.47
N GLN A 306 13.42 -6.01 22.42
CA GLN A 306 13.76 -7.00 21.42
C GLN A 306 12.52 -7.28 20.57
N PHE A 307 12.59 -6.98 19.28
CA PHE A 307 11.51 -7.18 18.33
C PHE A 307 11.81 -8.39 17.45
N THR A 308 10.83 -9.28 17.29
CA THR A 308 10.94 -10.40 16.35
C THR A 308 10.31 -10.01 15.03
N MET A 309 11.14 -9.83 14.02
CA MET A 309 10.75 -9.37 12.69
C MET A 309 10.61 -10.52 11.72
N GLU A 310 9.66 -10.44 10.78
CA GLU A 310 9.49 -11.45 9.74
C GLU A 310 9.24 -10.82 8.36
N ARG A 311 10.05 -11.19 7.37
CA ARG A 311 10.00 -10.63 6.02
C ARG A 311 8.72 -11.04 5.31
N LEU A 312 8.11 -10.07 4.64
CA LEU A 312 6.96 -10.32 3.78
C LEU A 312 7.38 -10.64 2.36
N ALA A 313 6.82 -11.72 1.83
CA ALA A 313 6.84 -12.03 0.41
C ALA A 313 5.78 -11.20 -0.36
N VAL A 314 5.75 -9.89 -0.15
CA VAL A 314 4.83 -8.95 -0.82
C VAL A 314 5.55 -7.64 -1.15
N GLU A 315 5.19 -7.06 -2.29
CA GLU A 315 5.60 -5.71 -2.66
C GLU A 315 4.68 -4.67 -2.00
N PRO A 316 5.16 -3.45 -1.68
CA PRO A 316 4.36 -2.40 -1.05
C PRO A 316 3.02 -2.11 -1.74
N ALA A 317 3.02 -1.95 -3.07
CA ALA A 317 1.80 -1.69 -3.83
C ALA A 317 0.78 -2.84 -3.74
N ARG A 318 1.24 -4.09 -3.61
CA ARG A 318 0.35 -5.25 -3.42
C ARG A 318 -0.17 -5.32 -1.98
N PHE A 319 0.63 -4.91 -0.99
CA PHE A 319 0.19 -4.78 0.40
C PHE A 319 -0.91 -3.73 0.53
N GLU A 320 -0.70 -2.52 -0.01
CA GLU A 320 -1.69 -1.44 -0.04
C GLU A 320 -2.97 -1.88 -0.73
N ALA A 321 -2.87 -2.42 -1.94
CA ALA A 321 -4.06 -2.76 -2.69
C ALA A 321 -4.80 -4.00 -2.15
N LEU A 322 -4.17 -4.74 -1.23
CA LEU A 322 -4.83 -5.71 -0.37
C LEU A 322 -5.49 -4.99 0.82
N ALA A 323 -4.80 -4.05 1.48
CA ALA A 323 -5.31 -3.18 2.55
C ALA A 323 -6.60 -2.46 2.14
N GLU A 324 -6.63 -1.82 0.98
CA GLU A 324 -7.81 -1.13 0.44
C GLU A 324 -8.96 -2.10 0.14
N SER A 325 -8.66 -3.23 -0.50
CA SER A 325 -9.67 -4.24 -0.83
C SER A 325 -10.29 -4.90 0.40
N VAL A 326 -9.57 -4.86 1.52
CA VAL A 326 -10.00 -5.40 2.78
C VAL A 326 -10.65 -4.33 3.65
N SER A 327 -10.26 -3.06 3.59
CA SER A 327 -11.03 -1.98 4.26
C SER A 327 -12.46 -1.86 3.74
N ASP A 328 -12.69 -2.17 2.46
CA ASP A 328 -14.02 -2.32 1.88
C ASP A 328 -14.75 -3.62 2.31
N GLY A 329 -14.06 -4.53 3.00
CA GLY A 329 -14.52 -5.90 3.31
C GLY A 329 -14.20 -6.41 4.73
N VAL A 330 -13.79 -5.57 5.69
CA VAL A 330 -13.80 -5.89 7.14
C VAL A 330 -15.24 -5.74 7.64
N GLU A 331 -16.18 -6.36 6.93
CA GLU A 331 -17.53 -6.54 7.41
C GLU A 331 -17.52 -7.66 8.45
N ALA A 332 -18.50 -7.64 9.35
CA ALA A 332 -18.71 -8.73 10.28
C ALA A 332 -18.74 -10.06 9.51
N ASP A 333 -18.00 -11.06 9.97
CA ASP A 333 -18.19 -12.41 9.42
C ASP A 333 -19.67 -12.78 9.57
N ASP A 334 -20.35 -13.10 8.45
CA ASP A 334 -21.78 -13.44 8.36
C ASP A 334 -22.18 -14.62 9.27
N THR A 335 -21.20 -15.28 9.90
CA THR A 335 -21.44 -16.25 10.96
C THR A 335 -22.08 -15.61 12.19
N GLU A 336 -23.16 -16.24 12.66
CA GLU A 336 -23.91 -15.88 13.87
C GLU A 336 -23.05 -15.98 15.16
N GLU A 337 -22.01 -16.81 15.17
CA GLU A 337 -20.98 -16.87 16.22
C GLU A 337 -19.58 -16.85 15.58
N PRO A 338 -18.85 -15.72 15.60
CA PRO A 338 -17.50 -15.65 15.07
C PRO A 338 -16.52 -16.46 15.93
N PRO A 339 -15.50 -17.10 15.31
CA PRO A 339 -14.40 -17.67 16.04
C PRO A 339 -13.61 -16.59 16.79
N LEU A 340 -13.07 -16.93 17.98
CA LEU A 340 -12.22 -16.04 18.77
C LEU A 340 -10.90 -15.71 18.06
N THR A 341 -10.35 -16.68 17.32
CA THR A 341 -9.04 -16.61 16.69
C THR A 341 -9.09 -16.84 15.18
N ASP A 342 -8.05 -16.39 14.47
CA ASP A 342 -7.86 -16.57 13.03
C ASP A 342 -7.42 -18.01 12.62
N ASP A 343 -7.41 -18.97 13.55
CA ASP A 343 -6.84 -20.33 13.34
C ASP A 343 -7.62 -21.17 12.31
N GLY A 344 -8.89 -20.81 12.03
CA GLY A 344 -9.76 -21.53 11.10
C GLY A 344 -9.69 -21.07 9.64
N ASP A 345 -9.08 -19.91 9.37
CA ASP A 345 -9.13 -19.26 8.07
C ASP A 345 -7.85 -19.49 7.25
N GLU A 346 -7.99 -19.98 6.01
CA GLU A 346 -6.90 -20.10 5.03
C GLU A 346 -6.52 -18.73 4.45
N PHE A 347 -6.04 -17.82 5.29
CA PHE A 347 -5.42 -16.57 4.83
C PHE A 347 -3.90 -16.74 4.64
N THR A 348 -3.36 -16.06 3.64
CA THR A 348 -1.91 -15.81 3.58
C THR A 348 -1.51 -14.83 4.68
N GLU A 349 -0.26 -14.85 5.15
CA GLU A 349 0.24 -13.92 6.17
C GLU A 349 0.04 -12.45 5.77
N VAL A 350 0.26 -12.15 4.49
CA VAL A 350 0.01 -10.82 3.92
C VAL A 350 -1.45 -10.41 4.09
N GLN A 351 -2.41 -11.31 3.82
CA GLN A 351 -3.83 -11.02 3.99
C GLN A 351 -4.20 -10.79 5.45
N ARG A 352 -3.63 -11.57 6.39
CA ARG A 352 -3.85 -11.34 7.82
C ARG A 352 -3.38 -9.96 8.26
N ARG A 353 -2.19 -9.53 7.82
CA ARG A 353 -1.64 -8.20 8.15
C ARG A 353 -2.43 -7.06 7.55
N VAL A 354 -2.86 -7.22 6.31
CA VAL A 354 -3.75 -6.30 5.62
C VAL A 354 -5.06 -6.12 6.40
N ARG A 355 -5.69 -7.22 6.85
CA ARG A 355 -6.87 -7.17 7.73
C ARG A 355 -6.58 -6.46 9.05
N SER A 356 -5.45 -6.77 9.66
CA SER A 356 -4.97 -6.12 10.88
C SER A 356 -4.78 -4.61 10.70
N SER A 357 -4.27 -4.15 9.54
CA SER A 357 -4.10 -2.72 9.24
C SER A 357 -5.42 -1.98 8.98
N ALA A 358 -6.41 -2.66 8.41
CA ALA A 358 -7.73 -2.10 8.15
C ALA A 358 -8.59 -2.04 9.42
N PHE A 359 -8.43 -3.00 10.34
CA PHE A 359 -9.23 -3.12 11.56
C PHE A 359 -9.33 -1.83 12.38
N PRO A 360 -8.23 -1.11 12.71
CA PRO A 360 -8.34 0.13 13.48
C PRO A 360 -9.19 1.20 12.79
N LYS A 361 -9.06 1.35 11.47
CA LYS A 361 -9.84 2.31 10.68
C LYS A 361 -11.32 1.96 10.71
N THR A 362 -11.65 0.69 10.50
CA THR A 362 -13.04 0.19 10.54
C THR A 362 -13.68 0.38 11.91
N VAL A 363 -12.97 0.05 12.99
CA VAL A 363 -13.46 0.22 14.37
C VAL A 363 -13.63 1.69 14.71
N LYS A 364 -12.62 2.55 14.47
CA LYS A 364 -12.73 3.99 14.72
C LYS A 364 -13.94 4.60 13.98
N SER A 365 -14.11 4.24 12.71
CA SER A 365 -15.23 4.69 11.88
C SER A 365 -16.59 4.20 12.40
N ALA A 366 -16.70 2.93 12.84
CA ALA A 366 -17.96 2.38 13.37
C ALA A 366 -18.46 3.13 14.63
N TYR A 367 -17.58 3.83 15.33
CA TYR A 367 -17.87 4.61 16.53
C TYR A 367 -17.80 6.13 16.31
N ASP A 368 -17.77 6.60 15.06
CA ASP A 368 -17.60 8.02 14.71
C ASP A 368 -16.39 8.70 15.40
N SER A 369 -15.29 7.95 15.57
CA SER A 369 -14.10 8.39 16.31
C SER A 369 -14.44 8.94 17.70
N ARG A 370 -15.30 8.22 18.43
CA ARG A 370 -15.66 8.50 19.83
C ARG A 370 -15.35 7.32 20.73
N CYS A 371 -14.98 7.62 21.97
CA CYS A 371 -14.69 6.59 22.94
C CYS A 371 -15.99 5.88 23.34
N ALA A 372 -16.04 4.56 23.19
CA ALA A 372 -17.17 3.70 23.53
C ALA A 372 -17.57 3.83 25.01
N ILE A 373 -16.61 4.10 25.90
CA ILE A 373 -16.85 4.23 27.34
C ILE A 373 -17.37 5.63 27.73
N CYS A 374 -16.75 6.71 27.26
CA CYS A 374 -17.10 8.06 27.73
C CYS A 374 -17.82 8.94 26.70
N GLY A 375 -18.02 8.48 25.47
CA GLY A 375 -18.69 9.17 24.37
C GLY A 375 -17.93 10.40 23.82
N LYS A 376 -16.76 10.72 24.38
CA LYS A 376 -15.96 11.89 23.98
C LYS A 376 -15.07 11.56 22.80
N SER A 377 -14.90 12.56 21.95
CA SER A 377 -13.83 12.66 20.97
C SER A 377 -13.03 13.92 21.36
N ARG A 378 -11.71 13.80 21.50
CA ARG A 378 -10.83 14.90 21.89
C ARG A 378 -9.80 15.08 20.80
N GLU A 379 -9.56 16.31 20.41
CA GLU A 379 -8.58 16.65 19.39
C GLU A 379 -7.40 17.39 20.03
N SER A 380 -6.20 17.07 19.58
CA SER A 380 -5.00 17.84 19.87
C SER A 380 -4.98 19.13 19.01
N PRO A 381 -4.16 20.15 19.36
CA PRO A 381 -4.09 21.40 18.59
C PRO A 381 -3.68 21.25 17.11
N ASP A 382 -3.05 20.14 16.75
CA ASP A 382 -2.66 19.73 15.41
C ASP A 382 -3.70 18.85 14.70
N GLY A 383 -4.83 18.54 15.35
CA GLY A 383 -5.99 17.88 14.74
C GLY A 383 -6.10 16.37 15.00
N THR A 384 -5.13 15.75 15.67
CA THR A 384 -5.15 14.32 15.97
C THR A 384 -6.19 13.98 17.03
N VAL A 385 -6.97 12.92 16.80
CA VAL A 385 -8.03 12.47 17.69
C VAL A 385 -7.50 11.47 18.73
N ASP A 386 -7.82 11.67 20.01
CA ASP A 386 -7.48 10.78 21.13
C ASP A 386 -8.38 9.54 21.17
N ILE A 387 -8.34 8.72 20.10
CA ILE A 387 -9.11 7.47 19.96
C ILE A 387 -8.24 6.38 19.33
N GLU A 388 -8.22 5.22 19.96
CA GLU A 388 -7.51 4.02 19.56
C GLU A 388 -8.53 2.88 19.36
N ALA A 389 -8.25 1.94 18.47
CA ALA A 389 -9.06 0.74 18.33
C ALA A 389 -8.50 -0.35 19.25
N ALA A 390 -9.25 -0.71 20.28
CA ALA A 390 -8.93 -1.76 21.24
C ALA A 390 -9.55 -3.09 20.80
N HIS A 391 -8.73 -4.12 20.65
CA HIS A 391 -9.25 -5.49 20.54
C HIS A 391 -9.87 -5.91 21.88
N ILE A 392 -11.07 -6.46 21.84
CA ILE A 392 -11.74 -7.04 23.02
C ILE A 392 -11.02 -8.32 23.42
N TYR A 393 -10.87 -9.25 22.47
CA TYR A 393 -9.99 -10.41 22.61
C TYR A 393 -8.63 -10.09 21.99
N PRO A 394 -7.51 -10.13 22.76
CA PRO A 394 -6.24 -9.57 22.34
C PRO A 394 -5.64 -10.20 21.08
N LYS A 395 -5.08 -9.37 20.20
CA LYS A 395 -4.45 -9.82 18.96
C LYS A 395 -3.21 -10.69 19.18
N ARG A 396 -2.40 -10.41 20.20
CA ARG A 396 -1.27 -11.28 20.64
C ARG A 396 -1.66 -12.73 20.99
N GLU A 397 -2.95 -13.01 21.20
CA GLU A 397 -3.52 -14.35 21.42
C GLU A 397 -4.14 -14.91 20.14
N ASN A 398 -3.69 -14.41 18.99
CA ASN A 398 -4.27 -14.63 17.66
C ASN A 398 -5.73 -14.15 17.55
N GLY A 399 -6.10 -13.09 18.27
CA GLY A 399 -7.43 -12.51 18.21
C GLY A 399 -7.81 -12.04 16.81
N ARG A 400 -9.06 -12.31 16.42
CA ARG A 400 -9.55 -12.04 15.08
C ARG A 400 -9.71 -10.55 14.80
N ASP A 401 -9.33 -10.12 13.61
CA ASP A 401 -9.60 -8.77 13.07
C ASP A 401 -11.01 -8.71 12.47
N ASP A 402 -12.00 -8.87 13.35
CA ASP A 402 -13.43 -8.69 13.09
C ASP A 402 -13.88 -7.42 13.81
N VAL A 403 -14.62 -6.52 13.16
CA VAL A 403 -15.06 -5.26 13.77
C VAL A 403 -15.81 -5.47 15.11
N ARG A 404 -16.51 -6.61 15.27
CA ARG A 404 -17.21 -6.99 16.50
C ARG A 404 -16.25 -7.41 17.64
N ASN A 405 -14.97 -7.61 17.33
CA ASN A 405 -13.89 -7.76 18.31
C ASN A 405 -13.24 -6.40 18.66
N GLY A 406 -13.80 -5.27 18.22
CA GLY A 406 -13.22 -3.94 18.41
C GLY A 406 -14.04 -2.98 19.27
N LEU A 407 -13.36 -2.14 20.03
CA LEU A 407 -13.90 -0.96 20.70
C LEU A 407 -13.06 0.27 20.35
N ALA A 408 -13.68 1.37 19.94
CA ALA A 408 -12.97 2.66 19.85
C ALA A 408 -12.86 3.27 21.25
N LEU A 409 -11.65 3.47 21.79
CA LEU A 409 -11.41 3.93 23.16
C LEU A 409 -10.39 5.08 23.20
N CYS A 410 -10.59 6.07 24.07
CA CYS A 410 -9.51 7.03 24.33
C CYS A 410 -8.40 6.37 25.15
N ARG A 411 -7.17 6.89 25.09
CA ARG A 411 -5.97 6.26 25.69
C ARG A 411 -6.15 5.78 27.13
N LEU A 412 -6.81 6.58 27.97
CA LEU A 412 -7.08 6.22 29.37
C LEU A 412 -7.98 4.97 29.49
N HIS A 413 -9.10 4.96 28.80
CA HIS A 413 -10.05 3.85 28.88
C HIS A 413 -9.53 2.61 28.17
N HIS A 414 -8.75 2.80 27.11
CA HIS A 414 -8.06 1.72 26.44
C HIS A 414 -7.08 1.02 27.38
N TRP A 415 -6.19 1.78 28.03
CA TRP A 415 -5.29 1.24 29.05
C TRP A 415 -6.05 0.54 30.19
N ALA A 416 -7.14 1.15 30.67
CA ALA A 416 -7.95 0.58 31.74
C ALA A 416 -8.59 -0.77 31.33
N PHE A 417 -9.07 -0.86 30.10
CA PHE A 417 -9.67 -2.08 29.55
C PHE A 417 -8.63 -3.20 29.38
N ASP A 418 -7.45 -2.89 28.84
CA ASP A 418 -6.36 -3.86 28.64
C ASP A 418 -5.73 -4.33 29.96
N ALA A 419 -5.66 -3.44 30.94
CA ALA A 419 -5.14 -3.74 32.28
C ALA A 419 -6.17 -4.48 33.18
N GLY A 420 -7.39 -4.73 32.68
CA GLY A 420 -8.44 -5.44 33.41
C GLY A 420 -9.18 -4.61 34.46
N TRP A 421 -9.08 -3.28 34.41
CA TRP A 421 -9.91 -2.40 35.25
C TRP A 421 -11.36 -2.35 34.79
N LEU A 422 -11.58 -2.45 33.48
CA LEU A 422 -12.88 -2.33 32.85
C LEU A 422 -13.18 -3.58 32.02
N ALA A 423 -14.43 -4.02 32.05
CA ALA A 423 -14.98 -5.00 31.14
C ALA A 423 -16.39 -4.56 30.69
N VAL A 424 -17.06 -5.34 29.83
CA VAL A 424 -18.41 -5.04 29.36
C VAL A 424 -19.29 -6.27 29.52
N SER A 425 -20.48 -6.10 30.08
CA SER A 425 -21.49 -7.16 30.26
C SER A 425 -22.23 -7.49 28.95
N ASP A 426 -23.01 -8.58 28.96
CA ASP A 426 -23.80 -9.00 27.79
C ASP A 426 -24.90 -8.00 27.39
N ASP A 427 -25.36 -7.17 28.34
CA ASP A 427 -26.31 -6.07 28.10
C ASP A 427 -25.60 -4.73 27.80
N TYR A 428 -24.33 -4.78 27.39
CA TYR A 428 -23.47 -3.64 27.08
C TYR A 428 -23.36 -2.61 28.21
N ARG A 429 -23.21 -3.08 29.44
CA ARG A 429 -22.90 -2.24 30.61
C ARG A 429 -21.43 -2.34 30.98
N ILE A 430 -20.84 -1.21 31.35
CA ILE A 430 -19.46 -1.16 31.82
C ILE A 430 -19.40 -1.84 33.19
N LEU A 431 -18.43 -2.75 33.33
CA LEU A 431 -18.09 -3.43 34.58
C LEU A 431 -16.73 -2.93 35.04
N VAL A 432 -16.56 -2.73 36.34
CA VAL A 432 -15.34 -2.19 36.96
C VAL A 432 -14.80 -3.19 37.96
N ALA A 433 -13.48 -3.43 37.92
CA ALA A 433 -12.83 -4.28 38.91
C ALA A 433 -12.89 -3.64 40.30
N ASP A 434 -13.49 -4.34 41.27
CA ASP A 434 -13.62 -3.83 42.65
C ASP A 434 -12.27 -3.84 43.39
N ARG A 435 -11.52 -2.74 43.25
CA ARG A 435 -10.17 -2.57 43.77
C ARG A 435 -10.01 -1.25 44.54
N PRO A 436 -10.79 -1.01 45.61
CA PRO A 436 -10.72 0.23 46.39
C PRO A 436 -9.39 0.44 47.12
N ASP A 437 -8.54 -0.59 47.16
CA ASP A 437 -7.18 -0.55 47.69
C ASP A 437 -6.16 0.16 46.79
N LEU A 438 -6.49 0.37 45.50
CA LEU A 438 -5.57 0.90 44.50
C LEU A 438 -5.85 2.38 44.20
N GLU A 439 -4.79 3.17 44.02
CA GLU A 439 -4.86 4.56 43.59
C GLU A 439 -5.44 4.66 42.16
N GLY A 440 -6.41 5.55 41.95
CA GLY A 440 -7.13 5.68 40.68
C GLY A 440 -8.45 4.92 40.58
N TYR A 441 -8.77 4.00 41.52
CA TYR A 441 -10.04 3.25 41.50
C TYR A 441 -11.28 4.15 41.42
N GLU A 442 -11.30 5.27 42.15
CA GLU A 442 -12.44 6.19 42.18
C GLU A 442 -12.78 6.78 40.80
N GLU A 443 -11.80 6.89 39.90
CA GLU A 443 -12.02 7.37 38.53
C GLU A 443 -12.80 6.37 37.68
N PHE A 444 -12.56 5.07 37.89
CA PHE A 444 -13.24 4.00 37.18
C PHE A 444 -14.54 3.57 37.86
N ALA A 445 -14.61 3.58 39.18
CA ALA A 445 -15.79 3.17 39.94
C ALA A 445 -17.06 3.96 39.55
N ALA A 446 -16.90 5.20 39.09
CA ALA A 446 -18.01 6.02 38.59
C ALA A 446 -18.60 5.53 37.26
N LEU A 447 -17.92 4.64 36.54
CA LEU A 447 -18.36 4.05 35.27
C LEU A 447 -19.19 2.77 35.46
N GLU A 448 -19.23 2.21 36.66
CA GLU A 448 -19.93 0.95 36.95
C GLU A 448 -21.41 1.03 36.55
N GLY A 449 -21.85 0.12 35.67
CA GLY A 449 -23.22 0.03 35.19
C GLY A 449 -23.64 1.08 34.14
N GLU A 450 -22.76 2.02 33.80
CA GLU A 450 -23.01 2.98 32.72
C GLU A 450 -23.11 2.24 31.37
N PRO A 451 -23.98 2.70 30.45
CA PRO A 451 -24.13 2.07 29.14
C PRO A 451 -22.90 2.33 28.27
N LEU A 452 -22.47 1.31 27.53
CA LEU A 452 -21.50 1.48 26.45
C LEU A 452 -22.14 2.26 25.29
N THR A 453 -21.40 3.17 24.68
CA THR A 453 -21.75 3.73 23.37
C THR A 453 -21.52 2.65 22.33
N LEU A 454 -22.52 2.37 21.48
CA LEU A 454 -22.47 1.31 20.48
C LEU A 454 -22.46 1.89 19.07
N PRO A 455 -21.92 1.16 18.08
CA PRO A 455 -22.13 1.46 16.67
C PRO A 455 -23.62 1.49 16.32
N ASP A 456 -23.98 2.40 15.41
CA ASP A 456 -25.34 2.52 14.88
C ASP A 456 -25.75 1.25 14.12
N ASP A 457 -24.80 0.67 13.38
CA ASP A 457 -24.93 -0.59 12.68
C ASP A 457 -24.86 -1.77 13.67
N GLU A 458 -25.92 -2.56 13.75
CA GLU A 458 -26.02 -3.66 14.72
C GLU A 458 -25.00 -4.77 14.43
N ASP A 459 -24.68 -4.99 13.15
CA ASP A 459 -23.74 -6.03 12.72
C ASP A 459 -22.29 -5.69 13.12
N ARG A 460 -22.03 -4.41 13.44
CA ARG A 460 -20.70 -3.94 13.87
C ARG A 460 -20.55 -3.84 15.40
N ARG A 461 -21.58 -4.20 16.17
CA ARG A 461 -21.52 -4.12 17.63
C ARG A 461 -20.61 -5.19 18.22
N PRO A 462 -20.02 -4.95 19.41
CA PRO A 462 -19.19 -5.94 20.08
C PRO A 462 -19.91 -7.28 20.25
N HIS A 463 -19.30 -8.38 19.80
CA HIS A 463 -19.93 -9.70 19.87
C HIS A 463 -19.80 -10.31 21.28
N ALA A 464 -20.84 -11.01 21.73
CA ALA A 464 -20.87 -11.67 23.04
C ALA A 464 -19.69 -12.63 23.24
N THR A 465 -19.26 -13.33 22.18
CA THR A 465 -18.09 -14.24 22.20
C THR A 465 -16.82 -13.54 22.69
N PHE A 466 -16.48 -12.38 22.10
CA PHE A 466 -15.27 -11.65 22.48
C PHE A 466 -15.41 -11.04 23.87
N LEU A 467 -16.57 -10.46 24.18
CA LEU A 467 -16.86 -9.87 25.50
C LEU A 467 -16.73 -10.91 26.62
N ALA A 468 -17.29 -12.10 26.44
CA ALA A 468 -17.21 -13.19 27.40
C ALA A 468 -15.77 -13.64 27.63
N ALA A 469 -14.99 -13.80 26.56
CA ALA A 469 -13.58 -14.18 26.66
C ALA A 469 -12.73 -13.10 27.36
N HIS A 470 -12.98 -11.81 27.11
CA HIS A 470 -12.32 -10.73 27.84
C HIS A 470 -12.68 -10.74 29.33
N ARG A 471 -13.96 -10.93 29.68
CA ARG A 471 -14.41 -11.04 31.08
C ARG A 471 -13.74 -12.21 31.79
N GLU A 472 -13.68 -13.39 31.18
CA GLU A 472 -13.00 -14.58 31.73
C GLU A 472 -11.53 -14.27 32.02
N ARG A 473 -10.81 -13.72 31.04
CA ARG A 473 -9.38 -13.40 31.17
C ARG A 473 -9.06 -12.39 32.28
N ASN A 474 -10.00 -11.50 32.58
CA ASN A 474 -9.83 -10.44 33.58
C ASN A 474 -10.57 -10.71 34.90
N GLY A 475 -11.19 -11.88 35.07
CA GLY A 475 -11.82 -12.29 36.34
C GLY A 475 -13.21 -11.71 36.61
N PHE A 476 -13.98 -11.38 35.57
CA PHE A 476 -15.35 -10.84 35.65
C PHE A 476 -16.45 -11.92 35.45
N GLU A 477 -16.14 -13.21 35.60
CA GLU A 477 -17.01 -14.36 35.27
C GLU A 477 -18.39 -14.39 35.96
N SER A 478 -18.60 -13.61 37.03
CA SER A 478 -19.82 -13.59 37.84
C SER A 478 -20.71 -12.35 37.64
N ALA A 479 -20.45 -11.52 36.64
CA ALA A 479 -21.09 -10.22 36.40
C ALA A 479 -21.97 -10.16 35.15
#